data_AF-A0A956ESX7-F1
#
_entry.id   AF-A0A956ESX7-F1
#
_cell.length_a   1.000
_cell.length_b   1.000
_cell.length_c   1.000
_cell.angle_alpha   90.00
_cell.angle_beta   90.00
_cell.angle_gamma   90.00
#
_symmetry.space_group_name_H-M   'P 1'
#
loop_
_entity.id
_entity.type
_entity.pdbx_description
1 polymer ?
#
loop_
_entity_poly.entity_id
_entity_poly.type
_entity_poly.pdbx_seq_one_letter_code
_entity_poly.pdbx_strand_id
1 'polypeptide(L)'
;MSVGLDRIAALGDFYFTRKGMPWPGAASTVVAIVCFWKGPWEGVRDCDGLSCGKIGPRLQPEVVGGWEPKPLKSALFVFEGVHNGKGLAFVVTADHPWFERLRSERDSLLRPYVTGNDITSTALRRVKRWALDIGDLPLEAIAAKWPLAHRFLLEVVKPTRTPQELKSYKGLVGRWWQFWNHRADQMRRLRAQKHFVAFAKAAKYAVCMVAPTEWLYTNQVVLVEAVREDVHAICLSSMFQAWLRNYSLRSLGGDNNTMRLSISEALATFPLPARPVADAGVIAARAFQEALVSWSEAHDGGMTDAMNAVHSRAVSDEGTLELRRLMAEIDREVALTYGWEANDLAHEFHEEPDPEGSLVVRYGLSHQARDRVLAALIALNRQRYDEEQEAAPATKPRASKGRSKAVPAGQSTLALA
;
A
#
# COMPACT_ATOMS: atom_id res chain seq x y z
N MET A 1 -3.28 0.83 -22.70
CA MET A 1 -2.48 0.00 -23.61
C MET A 1 -1.73 -0.98 -22.74
N SER A 2 -1.86 -2.29 -22.96
CA SER A 2 -1.03 -3.27 -22.25
C SER A 2 0.43 -3.07 -22.64
N VAL A 3 1.31 -3.10 -21.64
CA VAL A 3 2.77 -2.96 -21.77
C VAL A 3 3.44 -4.13 -21.06
N GLY A 4 4.64 -4.52 -21.48
CA GLY A 4 5.37 -5.61 -20.85
C GLY A 4 4.76 -7.00 -21.10
N LEU A 5 4.74 -7.84 -20.06
CA LEU A 5 4.35 -9.26 -20.15
C LEU A 5 2.90 -9.47 -20.58
N ASP A 6 2.00 -8.52 -20.31
CA ASP A 6 0.60 -8.57 -20.79
C ASP A 6 0.51 -8.68 -22.32
N ARG A 7 1.44 -8.06 -23.05
CA ARG A 7 1.49 -8.16 -24.52
C ARG A 7 1.98 -9.53 -24.98
N ILE A 8 2.89 -10.15 -24.23
CA ILE A 8 3.44 -11.46 -24.53
C ILE A 8 2.39 -12.54 -24.24
N ALA A 9 1.69 -12.43 -23.11
CA ALA A 9 0.59 -13.31 -22.72
C ALA A 9 -0.57 -13.32 -23.73
N ALA A 10 -0.75 -12.24 -24.51
CA ALA A 10 -1.75 -12.19 -25.57
C ALA A 10 -1.37 -12.99 -26.84
N LEU A 11 -0.11 -13.43 -26.97
CA LEU A 11 0.42 -14.12 -28.15
C LEU A 11 0.60 -15.63 -27.93
N GLY A 12 0.41 -16.12 -26.72
CA GLY A 12 0.63 -17.52 -26.35
C GLY A 12 0.78 -17.71 -24.85
N ASP A 13 1.30 -18.86 -24.47
CA ASP A 13 1.35 -19.30 -23.07
C ASP A 13 2.76 -19.24 -22.48
N PHE A 14 2.85 -18.78 -21.23
CA PHE A 14 4.00 -19.06 -20.39
C PHE A 14 3.90 -20.48 -19.86
N TYR A 15 4.97 -21.26 -20.00
CA TYR A 15 5.02 -22.64 -19.53
C TYR A 15 6.04 -22.89 -18.41
N PHE A 16 7.00 -21.99 -18.23
CA PHE A 16 7.94 -22.05 -17.12
C PHE A 16 8.26 -20.65 -16.62
N THR A 17 8.16 -20.43 -15.31
CA THR A 17 8.61 -19.18 -14.69
C THR A 17 9.39 -19.42 -13.40
N ARG A 18 10.45 -18.64 -13.19
CA ARG A 18 11.17 -18.52 -11.91
C ARG A 18 11.41 -17.05 -11.61
N LYS A 19 10.76 -16.50 -10.58
CA LYS A 19 10.97 -15.12 -10.12
C LYS A 19 12.05 -15.04 -9.04
N GLY A 20 12.44 -13.81 -8.72
CA GLY A 20 13.22 -13.54 -7.50
C GLY A 20 14.68 -13.97 -7.58
N MET A 21 15.16 -14.39 -8.76
CA MET A 21 16.51 -14.94 -8.88
C MET A 21 17.54 -13.82 -8.77
N PRO A 22 18.54 -13.93 -7.87
CA PRO A 22 19.65 -13.00 -7.86
C PRO A 22 20.39 -13.08 -9.19
N TRP A 23 20.78 -11.93 -9.73
CA TRP A 23 21.61 -11.91 -10.93
C TRP A 23 22.95 -12.58 -10.63
N PRO A 24 23.39 -13.57 -11.44
CA PRO A 24 24.62 -14.32 -11.15
C PRO A 24 25.90 -13.51 -11.37
N GLY A 25 25.82 -12.32 -11.98
CA GLY A 25 26.96 -11.42 -12.18
C GLY A 25 27.12 -10.36 -11.08
N ALA A 26 28.02 -9.41 -11.29
CA ALA A 26 28.36 -8.38 -10.30
C ALA A 26 27.26 -7.33 -10.03
N ALA A 27 26.17 -7.33 -10.80
CA ALA A 27 25.09 -6.37 -10.62
C ALA A 27 24.15 -6.80 -9.48
N SER A 28 23.86 -5.88 -8.55
CA SER A 28 22.85 -6.08 -7.49
C SER A 28 21.44 -5.87 -8.07
N THR A 29 20.99 -6.84 -8.86
CA THR A 29 19.65 -6.86 -9.46
C THR A 29 19.04 -8.25 -9.35
N VAL A 30 17.71 -8.29 -9.42
CA VAL A 30 16.92 -9.52 -9.36
C VAL A 30 16.24 -9.72 -10.71
N VAL A 31 16.22 -10.96 -11.18
CA VAL A 31 15.69 -11.33 -12.49
C VAL A 31 14.61 -12.39 -12.36
N ALA A 32 13.84 -12.56 -13.44
CA ALA A 32 12.93 -13.67 -13.60
C ALA A 32 13.26 -14.42 -14.90
N ILE A 33 13.26 -15.75 -14.84
CA ILE A 33 13.26 -16.61 -16.03
C ILE A 33 11.81 -16.79 -16.47
N VAL A 34 11.55 -16.55 -17.75
CA VAL A 34 10.23 -16.72 -18.36
C VAL A 34 10.40 -17.50 -19.65
N CYS A 35 9.85 -18.70 -19.72
CA CYS A 35 9.77 -19.47 -20.94
C CYS A 35 8.36 -19.38 -21.52
N PHE A 36 8.30 -19.04 -22.80
CA PHE A 36 7.08 -18.70 -23.51
C PHE A 36 6.97 -19.53 -24.79
N TRP A 37 5.76 -19.97 -25.08
CA TRP A 37 5.40 -20.61 -26.34
C TRP A 37 4.39 -19.74 -27.08
N LYS A 38 4.63 -19.47 -28.37
CA LYS A 38 3.69 -18.71 -29.20
C LYS A 38 2.53 -19.62 -29.63
N GLY A 39 1.35 -19.39 -29.07
CA GLY A 39 0.18 -20.27 -29.18
C GLY A 39 -0.11 -21.05 -27.89
N PRO A 40 -1.08 -21.98 -27.92
CA PRO A 40 -1.44 -22.77 -26.76
C PRO A 40 -0.32 -23.76 -26.40
N TRP A 41 -0.09 -23.95 -25.09
CA TRP A 41 0.83 -24.95 -24.56
C TRP A 41 0.05 -26.11 -23.92
N GLU A 42 0.19 -27.32 -24.44
CA GLU A 42 -0.51 -28.51 -23.90
C GLU A 42 0.33 -29.29 -22.89
N GLY A 43 1.58 -28.86 -22.65
CA GLY A 43 2.49 -29.53 -21.72
C GLY A 43 2.28 -29.13 -20.26
N VAL A 44 3.09 -29.74 -19.39
CA VAL A 44 3.19 -29.33 -17.98
C VAL A 44 3.64 -27.88 -17.91
N ARG A 45 3.02 -27.11 -17.03
CA ARG A 45 3.46 -25.76 -16.68
C ARG A 45 4.04 -25.76 -15.28
N ASP A 46 5.12 -25.02 -15.09
CA ASP A 46 5.81 -24.86 -13.81
C ASP A 46 5.96 -23.37 -13.49
N CYS A 47 5.29 -22.94 -12.43
CA CYS A 47 5.37 -21.58 -11.91
C CYS A 47 6.01 -21.61 -10.52
N ASP A 48 7.26 -21.15 -10.41
CA ASP A 48 8.02 -21.12 -9.14
C ASP A 48 8.07 -22.48 -8.40
N GLY A 49 8.06 -23.60 -9.12
CA GLY A 49 8.12 -24.96 -8.58
C GLY A 49 6.75 -25.62 -8.47
N LEU A 50 5.68 -24.86 -8.72
CA LEU A 50 4.30 -25.31 -8.61
C LEU A 50 3.73 -25.65 -9.98
N SER A 51 3.15 -26.84 -10.09
CA SER A 51 2.37 -27.22 -11.26
C SER A 51 1.06 -26.45 -11.31
N CYS A 52 0.71 -25.88 -12.46
CA CYS A 52 -0.52 -25.09 -12.62
C CYS A 52 -1.14 -25.22 -14.02
N GLY A 53 -2.42 -24.83 -14.14
CA GLY A 53 -3.14 -24.89 -15.42
C GLY A 53 -2.75 -23.76 -16.40
N LYS A 54 -2.38 -22.58 -15.88
CA LYS A 54 -1.99 -21.42 -16.67
C LYS A 54 -1.14 -20.48 -15.84
N ILE A 55 -0.20 -19.78 -16.46
CA ILE A 55 0.65 -18.77 -15.82
C ILE A 55 0.30 -17.42 -16.42
N GLY A 56 -0.09 -16.47 -15.58
CA GLY A 56 -0.47 -15.11 -15.99
C GLY A 56 0.73 -14.19 -16.20
N PRO A 57 0.52 -12.97 -16.72
CA PRO A 57 1.58 -11.97 -16.94
C PRO A 57 2.23 -11.44 -15.65
N ARG A 58 1.63 -11.72 -14.49
CA ARG A 58 2.27 -11.52 -13.16
C ARG A 58 3.25 -12.63 -12.78
N LEU A 59 3.49 -13.59 -13.69
CA LEU A 59 4.30 -14.79 -13.48
C LEU A 59 3.86 -15.52 -12.20
N GLN A 60 2.55 -15.73 -12.10
CA GLN A 60 1.88 -16.45 -11.01
C GLN A 60 0.91 -17.43 -11.67
N PRO A 61 0.57 -18.55 -11.00
CA PRO A 61 -0.55 -19.38 -11.43
C PRO A 61 -1.78 -18.50 -11.59
N GLU A 62 -2.38 -18.55 -12.77
CA GLU A 62 -3.62 -17.82 -13.02
C GLU A 62 -4.72 -18.49 -12.21
N VAL A 63 -5.43 -17.68 -11.42
CA VAL A 63 -6.55 -18.17 -10.64
C VAL A 63 -7.66 -18.61 -11.60
N VAL A 64 -8.36 -19.69 -11.23
CA VAL A 64 -9.44 -20.31 -12.02
C VAL A 64 -10.37 -19.24 -12.59
N GLY A 65 -10.47 -19.19 -13.93
CA GLY A 65 -11.34 -18.27 -14.66
C GLY A 65 -10.69 -16.98 -15.18
N GLY A 66 -9.41 -16.71 -14.90
CA GLY A 66 -8.63 -15.64 -15.52
C GLY A 66 -9.12 -14.21 -15.25
N TRP A 67 -9.92 -14.02 -14.20
CA TRP A 67 -10.43 -12.71 -13.83
C TRP A 67 -9.32 -11.84 -13.23
N GLU A 68 -9.13 -10.66 -13.82
CA GLU A 68 -8.31 -9.61 -13.22
C GLU A 68 -9.19 -8.69 -12.37
N PRO A 69 -8.91 -8.57 -11.05
CA PRO A 69 -9.72 -7.74 -10.19
C PRO A 69 -9.85 -6.31 -10.69
N LYS A 70 -11.07 -5.79 -10.58
CA LYS A 70 -11.42 -4.45 -11.01
C LYS A 70 -11.62 -3.54 -9.80
N PRO A 71 -11.33 -2.23 -9.93
CA PRO A 71 -11.63 -1.28 -8.87
C PRO A 71 -13.13 -1.29 -8.55
N LEU A 72 -13.47 -1.32 -7.26
CA LEU A 72 -14.85 -1.31 -6.79
C LEU A 72 -15.21 0.06 -6.24
N LYS A 73 -16.43 0.54 -6.48
CA LYS A 73 -16.96 1.75 -5.81
C LYS A 73 -17.08 1.53 -4.31
N SER A 74 -17.35 0.29 -3.90
CA SER A 74 -17.43 -0.11 -2.49
C SER A 74 -16.06 -0.36 -1.83
N ALA A 75 -14.94 -0.09 -2.51
CA ALA A 75 -13.61 -0.30 -1.93
C ALA A 75 -13.29 0.73 -0.84
N LEU A 76 -12.26 0.43 -0.05
CA LEU A 76 -11.73 1.36 0.96
C LEU A 76 -11.28 2.67 0.29
N PHE A 77 -11.57 3.80 0.92
CA PHE A 77 -10.95 5.07 0.53
C PHE A 77 -9.51 5.11 1.06
N VAL A 78 -8.55 5.11 0.14
CA VAL A 78 -7.13 4.97 0.46
C VAL A 78 -6.28 5.95 -0.33
N PHE A 79 -5.28 6.54 0.31
CA PHE A 79 -4.31 7.41 -0.34
C PHE A 79 -2.94 7.37 0.35
N GLU A 80 -1.90 7.79 -0.35
CA GLU A 80 -0.58 8.01 0.24
C GLU A 80 -0.50 9.40 0.86
N GLY A 81 0.25 9.54 1.95
CA GLY A 81 0.49 10.82 2.60
C GLY A 81 1.21 11.86 1.73
N VAL A 82 1.60 12.97 2.35
CA VAL A 82 2.25 14.10 1.65
C VAL A 82 3.61 13.70 1.11
N HIS A 83 3.98 14.21 -0.06
CA HIS A 83 5.23 13.81 -0.68
C HIS A 83 6.45 14.42 0.04
N ASN A 84 7.37 13.58 0.49
CA ASN A 84 8.50 13.99 1.32
C ASN A 84 9.73 14.52 0.54
N GLY A 85 9.84 14.26 -0.77
CA GLY A 85 11.05 14.54 -1.56
C GLY A 85 11.52 16.00 -1.63
N LYS A 86 10.66 16.97 -1.30
CA LYS A 86 11.01 18.39 -1.07
C LYS A 86 10.37 18.95 0.20
N GLY A 87 10.04 18.07 1.14
CA GLY A 87 9.33 18.41 2.37
C GLY A 87 10.25 18.62 3.57
N LEU A 88 11.52 18.23 3.50
CA LEU A 88 12.41 18.24 4.68
C LEU A 88 12.62 19.63 5.29
N ALA A 89 12.59 20.69 4.50
CA ALA A 89 12.69 22.07 5.01
C ALA A 89 11.51 22.48 5.93
N PHE A 90 10.42 21.73 5.92
CA PHE A 90 9.25 21.94 6.78
C PHE A 90 9.37 21.19 8.09
N VAL A 91 10.32 20.26 8.18
CA VAL A 91 10.46 19.32 9.29
C VAL A 91 11.44 19.89 10.30
N VAL A 92 11.03 19.88 11.56
CA VAL A 92 11.82 20.31 12.71
C VAL A 92 11.81 19.22 13.77
N THR A 93 12.89 19.15 14.53
CA THR A 93 13.04 18.33 15.74
C THR A 93 12.96 19.22 16.97
N ALA A 94 12.85 18.63 18.16
CA ALA A 94 12.68 19.39 19.41
C ALA A 94 13.84 20.36 19.74
N ASP A 95 15.04 20.06 19.25
CA ASP A 95 16.26 20.87 19.37
C ASP A 95 16.36 22.00 18.33
N HIS A 96 15.47 22.01 17.32
CA HIS A 96 15.51 23.03 16.28
C HIS A 96 15.02 24.40 16.84
N PRO A 97 15.70 25.53 16.54
CA PRO A 97 15.36 26.85 17.11
C PRO A 97 13.93 27.34 16.84
N TRP A 98 13.28 26.80 15.82
CA TRP A 98 11.89 27.12 15.47
C TRP A 98 10.84 26.25 16.15
N PHE A 99 11.22 25.13 16.77
CA PHE A 99 10.26 24.17 17.32
C PHE A 99 9.34 24.82 18.36
N GLU A 100 9.89 25.40 19.42
CA GLU A 100 9.11 26.05 20.48
C GLU A 100 8.32 27.27 19.97
N ARG A 101 8.88 28.01 19.00
CA ARG A 101 8.21 29.17 18.39
C ARG A 101 6.96 28.73 17.61
N LEU A 102 7.08 27.72 16.77
CA LEU A 102 5.96 27.19 15.99
C LEU A 102 4.95 26.49 16.91
N ARG A 103 5.41 25.75 17.92
CA ARG A 103 4.56 25.01 18.87
C ARG A 103 3.71 25.93 19.74
N SER A 104 4.26 27.06 20.18
CA SER A 104 3.57 28.04 21.04
C SER A 104 2.66 29.02 20.27
N GLU A 105 2.72 29.02 18.93
CA GLU A 105 1.83 29.83 18.13
C GLU A 105 0.37 29.40 18.31
N ARG A 106 -0.53 30.36 18.49
CA ARG A 106 -1.97 30.09 18.66
C ARG A 106 -2.50 29.32 17.43
N ASP A 107 -3.30 28.29 17.69
CA ASP A 107 -3.82 27.38 16.66
C ASP A 107 -2.69 26.79 15.78
N SER A 108 -1.55 26.44 16.39
CA SER A 108 -0.34 25.99 15.70
C SER A 108 -0.61 24.98 14.59
N LEU A 109 0.05 25.19 13.44
CA LEU A 109 0.07 24.28 12.30
C LEU A 109 1.15 23.19 12.42
N LEU A 110 1.86 23.14 13.55
CA LEU A 110 2.91 22.16 13.78
C LEU A 110 2.29 20.80 14.15
N ARG A 111 2.51 19.78 13.31
CA ARG A 111 1.99 18.42 13.51
C ARG A 111 3.12 17.40 13.64
N PRO A 112 2.97 16.33 14.44
CA PRO A 112 3.89 15.19 14.39
C PRO A 112 4.03 14.67 12.95
N TYR A 113 5.26 14.40 12.53
CA TYR A 113 5.62 14.02 11.16
C TYR A 113 6.06 12.57 11.10
N VAL A 114 5.25 11.74 10.45
CA VAL A 114 5.35 10.28 10.49
C VAL A 114 5.76 9.68 9.15
N THR A 115 6.78 8.83 9.19
CA THR A 115 7.24 8.02 8.07
C THR A 115 6.90 6.55 8.27
N GLY A 116 7.06 5.73 7.23
CA GLY A 116 6.86 4.28 7.35
C GLY A 116 7.74 3.64 8.43
N ASN A 117 8.93 4.20 8.67
CA ASN A 117 9.85 3.72 9.71
C ASN A 117 9.30 3.91 11.13
N ASP A 118 8.56 5.00 11.40
CA ASP A 118 7.98 5.22 12.72
C ASP A 118 6.94 4.15 13.05
N ILE A 119 6.24 3.64 12.03
CA ILE A 119 5.33 2.49 12.12
C ILE A 119 6.15 1.22 12.37
N THR A 120 7.03 0.86 11.43
CA THR A 120 7.71 -0.45 11.44
C THR A 120 8.71 -0.65 12.57
N SER A 121 9.37 0.41 13.03
CA SER A 121 10.45 0.30 14.02
C SER A 121 10.00 0.59 15.44
N THR A 122 8.93 1.38 15.63
CA THR A 122 8.58 1.88 16.96
C THR A 122 7.08 1.85 17.25
N ALA A 123 6.28 1.26 16.37
CA ALA A 123 4.82 1.21 16.49
C ALA A 123 4.21 2.59 16.84
N LEU A 124 4.69 3.64 16.16
CA LEU A 124 4.28 5.04 16.35
C LEU A 124 4.56 5.64 17.74
N ARG A 125 5.33 4.97 18.61
CA ARG A 125 5.61 5.43 19.98
C ARG A 125 6.71 6.48 20.07
N ARG A 126 7.65 6.50 19.11
CA ARG A 126 8.84 7.38 19.15
C ARG A 126 8.84 8.43 18.03
N VAL A 127 7.70 9.08 17.78
CA VAL A 127 7.62 10.18 16.80
C VAL A 127 8.30 11.44 17.35
N LYS A 128 9.52 11.71 16.87
CA LYS A 128 10.39 12.82 17.33
C LYS A 128 10.58 13.92 16.28
N ARG A 129 9.74 13.94 15.26
CA ARG A 129 9.78 14.89 14.15
C ARG A 129 8.43 15.58 14.06
N TRP A 130 8.46 16.85 13.73
CA TRP A 130 7.27 17.65 13.49
C TRP A 130 7.41 18.39 12.18
N ALA A 131 6.29 18.68 11.52
CA ALA A 131 6.28 19.43 10.29
C ALA A 131 5.21 20.50 10.33
N LEU A 132 5.49 21.61 9.66
CA LEU A 132 4.49 22.67 9.45
C LEU A 132 3.48 22.21 8.39
N ASP A 133 2.30 21.75 8.82
CA ASP A 133 1.22 21.29 7.93
C ASP A 133 0.28 22.45 7.57
N ILE A 134 0.53 23.05 6.40
CA ILE A 134 -0.28 24.17 5.89
C ILE A 134 -1.37 23.74 4.89
N GLY A 135 -1.41 22.45 4.51
CA GLY A 135 -2.27 21.97 3.44
C GLY A 135 -2.17 22.79 2.13
N ASP A 136 -3.30 23.36 1.72
CA ASP A 136 -3.47 24.21 0.54
C ASP A 136 -3.73 25.68 0.88
N LEU A 137 -3.44 26.10 2.12
CA LEU A 137 -3.66 27.48 2.54
C LEU A 137 -2.87 28.49 1.67
N PRO A 138 -3.48 29.63 1.31
CA PRO A 138 -2.78 30.71 0.63
C PRO A 138 -1.79 31.39 1.58
N LEU A 139 -0.67 31.87 1.04
CA LEU A 139 0.42 32.43 1.84
C LEU A 139 -0.05 33.66 2.64
N GLU A 140 -0.96 34.44 2.08
CA GLU A 140 -1.53 35.65 2.68
C GLU A 140 -2.35 35.31 3.93
N ALA A 141 -3.13 34.22 3.90
CA ALA A 141 -3.87 33.75 5.07
C ALA A 141 -2.92 33.25 6.16
N ILE A 142 -1.82 32.60 5.77
CA ILE A 142 -0.77 32.19 6.70
C ILE A 142 -0.14 33.42 7.35
N ALA A 143 0.22 34.44 6.57
CA ALA A 143 0.78 35.69 7.07
C ALA A 143 -0.14 36.43 8.04
N ALA A 144 -1.45 36.42 7.79
CA ALA A 144 -2.44 37.11 8.62
C ALA A 144 -2.72 36.40 9.96
N LYS A 145 -2.77 35.06 9.96
CA LYS A 145 -3.18 34.29 11.15
C LYS A 145 -2.03 33.62 11.90
N TRP A 146 -0.95 33.24 11.22
CA TRP A 146 0.21 32.54 11.78
C TRP A 146 1.53 33.25 11.40
N PRO A 147 1.84 34.41 12.02
CA PRO A 147 3.02 35.20 11.70
C PRO A 147 4.36 34.47 11.91
N LEU A 148 4.46 33.56 12.89
CA LEU A 148 5.67 32.75 13.11
C LEU A 148 5.81 31.66 12.05
N ALA A 149 4.72 30.95 11.71
CA ALA A 149 4.71 30.02 10.58
C ALA A 149 5.10 30.72 9.27
N HIS A 150 4.56 31.90 9.00
CA HIS A 150 4.90 32.69 7.82
C HIS A 150 6.38 33.07 7.79
N ARG A 151 6.93 33.52 8.92
CA ARG A 151 8.35 33.85 9.04
C ARG A 151 9.24 32.62 8.83
N PHE A 152 8.89 31.48 9.41
CA PHE A 152 9.58 30.21 9.17
C PHE A 152 9.58 29.83 7.68
N LEU A 153 8.45 29.99 6.98
CA LEU A 153 8.38 29.74 5.54
C LEU A 153 9.34 30.64 4.76
N LEU A 154 9.46 31.92 5.12
CA LEU A 154 10.35 32.86 4.43
C LEU A 154 11.84 32.64 4.75
N GLU A 155 12.18 32.37 6.02
CA GLU A 155 13.57 32.27 6.48
C GLU A 155 14.17 30.87 6.29
N VAL A 156 13.36 29.81 6.37
CA VAL A 156 13.84 28.42 6.34
C VAL A 156 13.44 27.72 5.05
N VAL A 157 12.16 27.81 4.66
CA VAL A 157 11.67 27.04 3.49
C VAL A 157 12.02 27.71 2.17
N LYS A 158 11.74 29.00 2.00
CA LYS A 158 11.94 29.71 0.73
C LYS A 158 13.36 29.59 0.17
N PRO A 159 14.44 29.66 0.98
CA PRO A 159 15.81 29.47 0.48
C PRO A 159 16.05 28.10 -0.19
N THR A 160 15.30 27.06 0.17
CA THR A 160 15.44 25.69 -0.38
C THR A 160 14.52 25.42 -1.59
N ARG A 161 13.89 26.46 -2.15
CA ARG A 161 12.81 26.34 -3.14
C ARG A 161 13.17 27.08 -4.43
N THR A 162 14.37 26.84 -4.94
CA THR A 162 14.81 27.46 -6.21
C THR A 162 14.07 26.86 -7.43
N PRO A 163 13.90 27.60 -8.53
CA PRO A 163 13.28 27.06 -9.75
C PRO A 163 13.94 25.78 -10.25
N GLN A 164 15.27 25.68 -10.12
CA GLN A 164 16.03 24.50 -10.51
C GLN A 164 15.68 23.28 -9.64
N GLU A 165 15.59 23.44 -8.32
CA GLU A 165 15.23 22.36 -7.40
C GLU A 165 13.78 21.89 -7.58
N LEU A 166 12.90 22.77 -8.04
CA LEU A 166 11.48 22.50 -8.21
C LEU A 166 11.08 22.11 -9.65
N LYS A 167 12.02 22.06 -10.59
CA LYS A 167 11.77 21.79 -12.01
C LYS A 167 10.98 20.50 -12.26
N SER A 168 11.27 19.44 -11.51
CA SER A 168 10.58 18.13 -11.62
C SER A 168 9.20 18.09 -10.94
N TYR A 169 8.81 19.17 -10.25
CA TYR A 169 7.59 19.26 -9.44
C TYR A 169 6.64 20.29 -10.05
N LYS A 170 5.93 19.89 -11.12
CA LYS A 170 5.07 20.77 -11.91
C LYS A 170 4.10 21.59 -11.03
N GLY A 171 4.13 22.91 -11.21
CA GLY A 171 3.27 23.87 -10.49
C GLY A 171 3.72 24.21 -9.08
N LEU A 172 4.73 23.53 -8.51
CA LEU A 172 5.19 23.79 -7.14
C LEU A 172 5.89 25.14 -7.00
N VAL A 173 6.53 25.65 -8.05
CA VAL A 173 7.18 26.97 -8.05
C VAL A 173 6.20 28.09 -7.68
N GLY A 174 4.97 28.06 -8.21
CA GLY A 174 3.93 29.06 -7.92
C GLY A 174 3.28 28.93 -6.54
N ARG A 175 3.57 27.84 -5.82
CA ARG A 175 3.06 27.54 -4.48
C ARG A 175 4.17 26.94 -3.61
N TRP A 176 5.36 27.55 -3.70
CA TRP A 176 6.62 27.00 -3.16
C TRP A 176 6.58 26.73 -1.66
N TRP A 177 5.68 27.41 -0.94
CA TRP A 177 5.45 27.25 0.49
C TRP A 177 4.67 25.98 0.83
N GLN A 178 4.19 25.19 -0.13
CA GLN A 178 3.44 23.95 0.10
C GLN A 178 4.28 22.69 -0.09
N PHE A 179 3.82 21.58 0.48
CA PHE A 179 4.29 20.25 0.08
C PHE A 179 3.92 19.96 -1.38
N TRP A 180 4.75 19.17 -2.06
CA TRP A 180 4.31 18.56 -3.31
C TRP A 180 3.25 17.50 -2.99
N ASN A 181 2.15 17.46 -3.76
CA ASN A 181 0.99 16.64 -3.46
C ASN A 181 0.59 16.73 -1.97
N HIS A 182 0.18 17.92 -1.51
CA HIS A 182 -0.14 18.22 -0.11
C HIS A 182 -1.35 17.44 0.46
N ARG A 183 -2.11 16.72 -0.38
CA ARG A 183 -3.26 15.88 0.03
C ARG A 183 -4.34 16.60 0.84
N ALA A 184 -4.54 17.91 0.64
CA ALA A 184 -5.40 18.69 1.54
C ALA A 184 -6.85 18.21 1.55
N ASP A 185 -7.45 17.91 0.38
CA ASP A 185 -8.82 17.37 0.32
C ASP A 185 -8.93 16.00 0.99
N GLN A 186 -7.97 15.10 0.72
CA GLN A 186 -7.96 13.77 1.33
C GLN A 186 -7.78 13.84 2.85
N MET A 187 -6.87 14.69 3.33
CA MET A 187 -6.64 14.90 4.76
C MET A 187 -7.82 15.59 5.44
N ARG A 188 -8.48 16.56 4.78
CA ARG A 188 -9.74 17.16 5.27
C ARG A 188 -10.83 16.11 5.47
N ARG A 189 -11.04 15.23 4.48
CA ARG A 189 -11.98 14.09 4.61
C ARG A 189 -11.58 13.19 5.77
N LEU A 190 -10.31 12.78 5.83
CA LEU A 190 -9.83 11.85 6.85
C LEU A 190 -9.97 12.43 8.27
N ARG A 191 -9.67 13.72 8.44
CA ARG A 191 -9.75 14.46 9.72
C ARG A 191 -11.18 14.70 10.22
N ALA A 192 -12.20 14.38 9.42
CA ALA A 192 -13.58 14.30 9.93
C ALA A 192 -13.73 13.17 10.97
N GLN A 193 -12.77 12.24 11.03
CA GLN A 193 -12.68 11.16 12.01
C GLN A 193 -11.42 11.34 12.85
N LYS A 194 -11.40 10.77 14.07
CA LYS A 194 -10.23 10.89 14.97
C LYS A 194 -9.07 9.99 14.56
N HIS A 195 -9.38 8.83 13.99
CA HIS A 195 -8.39 7.80 13.68
C HIS A 195 -8.63 7.18 12.31
N PHE A 196 -7.59 6.55 11.78
CA PHE A 196 -7.60 5.79 10.53
C PHE A 196 -6.65 4.60 10.64
N VAL A 197 -6.64 3.71 9.65
CA VAL A 197 -5.70 2.58 9.60
C VAL A 197 -4.49 2.94 8.73
N ALA A 198 -3.30 2.91 9.32
CA ALA A 198 -2.04 3.26 8.70
C ALA A 198 -1.22 2.01 8.37
N PHE A 199 -0.68 1.97 7.15
CA PHE A 199 0.34 0.99 6.74
C PHE A 199 1.63 1.71 6.38
N ALA A 200 2.78 1.10 6.67
CA ALA A 200 3.99 1.43 5.95
C ALA A 200 3.84 1.01 4.48
N LYS A 201 4.17 1.91 3.55
CA LYS A 201 4.03 1.64 2.11
C LYS A 201 4.93 0.50 1.62
N ALA A 202 6.09 0.34 2.25
CA ALA A 202 7.04 -0.72 1.96
C ALA A 202 7.44 -1.38 3.28
N ALA A 203 7.20 -2.68 3.42
CA ALA A 203 7.55 -3.47 4.60
C ALA A 203 7.66 -4.96 4.27
N LYS A 204 8.41 -5.71 5.08
CA LYS A 204 8.46 -7.18 5.01
C LYS A 204 7.10 -7.81 5.32
N TYR A 205 6.45 -7.32 6.38
CA TYR A 205 5.09 -7.68 6.75
C TYR A 205 4.23 -6.42 6.69
N ALA A 206 3.08 -6.48 6.01
CA ALA A 206 2.14 -5.37 5.95
C ALA A 206 1.26 -5.33 7.20
N VAL A 207 1.89 -5.17 8.36
CA VAL A 207 1.19 -4.90 9.62
C VAL A 207 0.67 -3.47 9.58
N CYS A 208 -0.58 -3.30 9.99
CA CYS A 208 -1.22 -1.99 10.09
C CYS A 208 -1.44 -1.59 11.55
N MET A 209 -1.71 -0.31 11.74
CA MET A 209 -2.06 0.27 13.03
C MET A 209 -3.16 1.30 12.90
N VAL A 210 -3.96 1.46 13.94
CA VAL A 210 -4.80 2.64 14.15
C VAL A 210 -3.92 3.84 14.52
N ALA A 211 -4.05 4.94 13.78
CA ALA A 211 -3.25 6.15 13.96
C ALA A 211 -4.13 7.42 13.93
N PRO A 212 -3.71 8.52 14.59
CA PRO A 212 -4.51 9.76 14.69
C PRO A 212 -4.48 10.60 13.41
N THR A 213 -5.63 11.11 12.98
CA THR A 213 -5.75 11.88 11.72
C THR A 213 -5.15 13.29 11.79
N GLU A 214 -4.89 13.78 13.00
CA GLU A 214 -4.29 15.10 13.23
C GLU A 214 -2.81 15.18 12.85
N TRP A 215 -2.10 14.05 12.80
CA TRP A 215 -0.68 14.02 12.43
C TRP A 215 -0.48 14.23 10.92
N LEU A 216 0.78 14.48 10.52
CA LEU A 216 1.18 14.57 9.12
C LEU A 216 1.95 13.32 8.71
N TYR A 217 1.41 12.60 7.72
CA TYR A 217 1.99 11.34 7.23
C TYR A 217 2.65 11.54 5.88
N THR A 218 3.80 10.90 5.67
CA THR A 218 4.49 10.95 4.37
C THR A 218 3.90 9.99 3.34
N ASN A 219 4.31 10.14 2.08
CA ASN A 219 4.04 9.20 1.00
C ASN A 219 4.68 7.80 1.17
N GLN A 220 5.39 7.54 2.28
CA GLN A 220 5.78 6.19 2.71
C GLN A 220 4.78 5.59 3.70
N VAL A 221 3.65 6.25 3.93
CA VAL A 221 2.52 5.76 4.72
C VAL A 221 1.29 5.73 3.80
N VAL A 222 0.58 4.62 3.82
CA VAL A 222 -0.72 4.44 3.17
C VAL A 222 -1.80 4.64 4.23
N LEU A 223 -2.71 5.58 3.97
CA LEU A 223 -3.79 5.96 4.89
C LEU A 223 -5.08 5.36 4.38
N VAL A 224 -5.61 4.40 5.13
CA VAL A 224 -6.88 3.72 4.89
C VAL A 224 -7.94 4.34 5.80
N GLU A 225 -8.96 4.97 5.20
CA GLU A 225 -10.08 5.52 5.98
C GLU A 225 -10.83 4.41 6.72
N ALA A 226 -11.03 4.60 8.02
CA ALA A 226 -11.78 3.68 8.86
C ALA A 226 -13.29 3.92 8.70
N VAL A 227 -13.82 3.73 7.49
CA VAL A 227 -15.24 3.92 7.14
C VAL A 227 -16.21 3.08 8.01
N ARG A 228 -15.67 2.05 8.67
CA ARG A 228 -16.33 1.23 9.69
C ARG A 228 -15.34 0.93 10.82
N GLU A 229 -15.84 0.61 12.00
CA GLU A 229 -15.00 0.32 13.18
C GLU A 229 -14.14 -0.95 13.03
N ASP A 230 -14.55 -1.85 12.15
CA ASP A 230 -13.91 -3.15 11.90
C ASP A 230 -12.86 -3.14 10.77
N VAL A 231 -12.62 -1.99 10.14
CA VAL A 231 -11.60 -1.88 9.07
C VAL A 231 -10.22 -2.33 9.56
N HIS A 232 -9.88 -2.05 10.82
CA HIS A 232 -8.64 -2.51 11.41
C HIS A 232 -8.56 -4.05 11.48
N ALA A 233 -9.63 -4.73 11.92
CA ALA A 233 -9.69 -6.19 11.97
C ALA A 233 -9.57 -6.80 10.56
N ILE A 234 -10.29 -6.25 9.58
CA ILE A 234 -10.20 -6.68 8.18
C ILE A 234 -8.77 -6.53 7.66
N CYS A 235 -8.14 -5.39 7.90
CA CYS A 235 -6.78 -5.10 7.44
C CYS A 235 -5.71 -6.01 8.08
N LEU A 236 -5.93 -6.50 9.30
CA LEU A 236 -5.06 -7.47 9.97
C LEU A 236 -5.26 -8.91 9.50
N SER A 237 -6.43 -9.25 8.96
CA SER A 237 -6.77 -10.63 8.59
C SER A 237 -5.88 -11.24 7.51
N SER A 238 -5.64 -12.55 7.58
CA SER A 238 -4.95 -13.33 6.56
C SER A 238 -5.62 -13.25 5.19
N MET A 239 -6.94 -13.00 5.12
CA MET A 239 -7.66 -12.77 3.86
C MET A 239 -7.15 -11.51 3.16
N PHE A 240 -7.10 -10.40 3.90
CA PHE A 240 -6.57 -9.14 3.37
C PHE A 240 -5.08 -9.26 3.06
N GLN A 241 -4.31 -9.91 3.93
CA GLN A 241 -2.88 -10.13 3.72
C GLN A 241 -2.59 -11.02 2.49
N ALA A 242 -3.41 -12.05 2.23
CA ALA A 242 -3.31 -12.87 1.02
C ALA A 242 -3.57 -12.03 -0.24
N TRP A 243 -4.59 -11.17 -0.21
CA TRP A 243 -4.87 -10.23 -1.29
C TRP A 243 -3.71 -9.26 -1.54
N LEU A 244 -3.20 -8.62 -0.48
CA LEU A 244 -2.07 -7.70 -0.58
C LEU A 244 -0.84 -8.38 -1.19
N ARG A 245 -0.48 -9.58 -0.72
CA ARG A 245 0.66 -10.34 -1.25
C ARG A 245 0.54 -10.66 -2.73
N ASN A 246 -0.68 -10.84 -3.22
CA ASN A 246 -0.93 -11.20 -4.62
C ASN A 246 -0.93 -9.98 -5.55
N TYR A 247 -1.46 -8.84 -5.09
CA TYR A 247 -1.71 -7.66 -5.91
C TYR A 247 -0.81 -6.45 -5.59
N SER A 248 0.11 -6.58 -4.64
CA SER A 248 1.15 -5.59 -4.38
C SER A 248 2.48 -6.05 -4.97
N LEU A 249 3.32 -5.10 -5.36
CA LEU A 249 4.62 -5.41 -5.94
C LEU A 249 5.58 -5.85 -4.84
N ARG A 250 6.26 -6.99 -5.04
CA ARG A 250 7.50 -7.27 -4.32
C ARG A 250 8.60 -6.40 -4.91
N SER A 251 9.49 -5.88 -4.05
CA SER A 251 10.68 -5.17 -4.50
C SER A 251 11.47 -6.04 -5.48
N LEU A 252 11.88 -5.45 -6.60
CA LEU A 252 12.76 -6.07 -7.62
C LEU A 252 14.25 -5.73 -7.36
N GLY A 253 14.55 -5.01 -6.27
CA GLY A 253 15.92 -4.70 -5.85
C GLY A 253 16.51 -5.77 -4.92
N GLY A 254 17.75 -5.60 -4.45
CA GLY A 254 18.47 -6.60 -3.65
C GLY A 254 17.84 -7.00 -2.30
N ASP A 255 16.69 -6.44 -1.90
CA ASP A 255 15.86 -6.91 -0.79
C ASP A 255 14.51 -7.41 -1.34
N ASN A 256 14.46 -8.70 -1.65
CA ASN A 256 13.29 -9.43 -2.16
C ASN A 256 12.20 -9.68 -1.11
N ASN A 257 12.48 -9.37 0.17
CA ASN A 257 11.55 -9.64 1.26
C ASN A 257 10.57 -8.48 1.50
N THR A 258 10.81 -7.32 0.89
CA THR A 258 9.98 -6.13 1.08
C THR A 258 8.83 -6.08 0.06
N MET A 259 7.59 -6.04 0.57
CA MET A 259 6.38 -5.79 -0.21
C MET A 259 6.07 -4.29 -0.24
N ARG A 260 5.81 -3.74 -1.43
CA ARG A 260 5.36 -2.36 -1.64
C ARG A 260 3.88 -2.34 -2.01
N LEU A 261 3.06 -1.79 -1.12
CA LEU A 261 1.61 -1.77 -1.27
C LEU A 261 1.16 -1.03 -2.53
N SER A 262 0.28 -1.67 -3.31
CA SER A 262 -0.33 -1.08 -4.50
C SER A 262 -1.74 -0.56 -4.16
N ILE A 263 -1.94 0.77 -4.22
CA ILE A 263 -3.27 1.34 -4.00
C ILE A 263 -4.22 0.95 -5.12
N SER A 264 -3.80 1.07 -6.38
CA SER A 264 -4.68 0.84 -7.53
C SER A 264 -4.96 -0.64 -7.78
N GLU A 265 -4.00 -1.53 -7.54
CA GLU A 265 -4.15 -2.94 -7.91
C GLU A 265 -4.61 -3.81 -6.75
N ALA A 266 -4.25 -3.46 -5.50
CA ALA A 266 -4.65 -4.22 -4.32
C ALA A 266 -5.77 -3.53 -3.54
N LEU A 267 -5.57 -2.29 -3.07
CA LEU A 267 -6.50 -1.66 -2.11
C LEU A 267 -7.81 -1.20 -2.77
N ALA A 268 -7.73 -0.65 -3.97
CA ALA A 268 -8.90 -0.19 -4.74
C ALA A 268 -9.75 -1.35 -5.30
N THR A 269 -9.19 -2.56 -5.34
CA THR A 269 -9.84 -3.76 -5.90
C THR A 269 -10.30 -4.72 -4.79
N PHE A 270 -9.90 -4.52 -3.53
CA PHE A 270 -10.23 -5.43 -2.44
C PHE A 270 -11.75 -5.47 -2.18
N PRO A 271 -12.39 -6.65 -2.22
CA PRO A 271 -13.81 -6.77 -1.92
C PRO A 271 -14.06 -6.84 -0.40
N LEU A 272 -14.31 -5.68 0.22
CA LEU A 272 -14.66 -5.55 1.65
C LEU A 272 -15.86 -6.42 2.05
N PRO A 273 -15.89 -7.12 3.19
CA PRO A 273 -17.06 -7.92 3.55
C PRO A 273 -18.31 -7.05 3.69
N ALA A 274 -19.47 -7.52 3.21
CA ALA A 274 -20.70 -6.74 3.19
C ALA A 274 -21.25 -6.49 4.61
N ARG A 275 -21.10 -7.49 5.48
CA ARG A 275 -21.42 -7.39 6.91
C ARG A 275 -20.20 -6.91 7.69
N PRO A 276 -20.41 -6.12 8.77
CA PRO A 276 -19.32 -5.79 9.68
C PRO A 276 -18.85 -7.03 10.45
N VAL A 277 -17.57 -7.03 10.82
CA VAL A 277 -17.00 -7.97 11.80
C VAL A 277 -17.65 -7.71 13.15
N ALA A 278 -17.94 -8.78 13.89
CA ALA A 278 -18.49 -8.68 15.23
C ALA A 278 -17.51 -7.98 16.19
N ASP A 279 -18.04 -7.48 17.31
CA ASP A 279 -17.25 -6.78 18.33
C ASP A 279 -16.05 -7.61 18.82
N ALA A 280 -16.19 -8.93 18.91
CA ALA A 280 -15.09 -9.84 19.25
C ALA A 280 -13.88 -9.66 18.33
N GLY A 281 -14.08 -9.56 17.02
CA GLY A 281 -12.98 -9.33 16.07
C GLY A 281 -12.40 -7.92 16.14
N VAL A 282 -13.24 -6.91 16.43
CA VAL A 282 -12.77 -5.53 16.65
C VAL A 282 -11.93 -5.43 17.92
N ILE A 283 -12.35 -6.09 18.99
CA ILE A 283 -11.63 -6.17 20.27
C ILE A 283 -10.30 -6.92 20.07
N ALA A 284 -10.32 -8.07 19.39
CA ALA A 284 -9.11 -8.84 19.09
C ALA A 284 -8.10 -8.03 18.26
N ALA A 285 -8.57 -7.24 17.27
CA ALA A 285 -7.69 -6.36 16.50
C ALA A 285 -7.04 -5.25 17.34
N ARG A 286 -7.78 -4.67 18.30
CA ARG A 286 -7.22 -3.69 19.24
C ARG A 286 -6.20 -4.33 20.17
N ALA A 287 -6.54 -5.48 20.77
CA ALA A 287 -5.64 -6.26 21.61
C ALA A 287 -4.37 -6.68 20.85
N PHE A 288 -4.47 -7.01 19.56
CA PHE A 288 -3.31 -7.37 18.73
C PHE A 288 -2.34 -6.20 18.58
N GLN A 289 -2.86 -4.99 18.33
CA GLN A 289 -2.03 -3.79 18.28
C GLN A 289 -1.38 -3.50 19.64
N GLU A 290 -2.12 -3.64 20.74
CA GLU A 290 -1.58 -3.43 22.10
C GLU A 290 -0.49 -4.45 22.45
N ALA A 291 -0.70 -5.72 22.09
CA ALA A 291 0.29 -6.78 22.24
C ALA A 291 1.54 -6.52 21.39
N LEU A 292 1.38 -6.05 20.15
CA LEU A 292 2.51 -5.66 19.30
C LEU A 292 3.33 -4.51 19.87
N VAL A 293 2.65 -3.48 20.39
CA VAL A 293 3.31 -2.33 21.03
C VAL A 293 4.06 -2.80 22.29
N SER A 294 3.42 -3.61 23.13
CA SER A 294 4.02 -4.14 24.36
C SER A 294 5.22 -5.03 24.05
N TRP A 295 5.12 -5.88 23.01
CA TRP A 295 6.22 -6.71 22.53
C TRP A 295 7.41 -5.85 22.07
N SER A 296 7.13 -4.80 21.29
CA SER A 296 8.14 -3.85 20.79
C SER A 296 8.86 -3.13 21.93
N GLU A 297 8.12 -2.68 22.95
CA GLU A 297 8.69 -2.02 24.13
C GLU A 297 9.54 -2.98 24.97
N ALA A 298 9.10 -4.23 25.17
CA ALA A 298 9.82 -5.23 25.97
C ALA A 298 11.13 -5.72 25.34
N HIS A 299 11.22 -5.75 24.00
CA HIS A 299 12.35 -6.31 23.27
C HIS A 299 13.25 -5.24 22.61
N ASP A 300 12.90 -3.95 22.72
CA ASP A 300 13.50 -2.84 21.94
C ASP A 300 13.59 -3.16 20.43
N GLY A 301 12.60 -3.90 19.93
CA GLY A 301 12.51 -4.41 18.56
C GLY A 301 11.34 -3.81 17.79
N GLY A 302 11.43 -3.82 16.46
CA GLY A 302 10.36 -3.33 15.58
C GLY A 302 9.24 -4.35 15.34
N MET A 303 8.20 -3.93 14.60
CA MET A 303 7.13 -4.81 14.15
C MET A 303 7.64 -5.99 13.31
N THR A 304 8.66 -5.75 12.50
CA THR A 304 9.27 -6.81 11.70
C THR A 304 9.84 -7.91 12.59
N ASP A 305 10.45 -7.53 13.72
CA ASP A 305 11.02 -8.46 14.68
C ASP A 305 9.92 -9.24 15.41
N ALA A 306 8.85 -8.54 15.82
CA ALA A 306 7.67 -9.17 16.42
C ALA A 306 7.05 -10.23 15.49
N MET A 307 6.89 -9.89 14.20
CA MET A 307 6.34 -10.83 13.22
C MET A 307 7.32 -11.96 12.88
N ASN A 308 8.63 -11.71 12.89
CA ASN A 308 9.61 -12.79 12.77
C ASN A 308 9.51 -13.76 13.97
N ALA A 309 9.31 -13.25 15.18
CA ALA A 309 9.08 -14.07 16.38
C ALA A 309 7.79 -14.89 16.26
N VAL A 310 6.69 -14.28 15.80
CA VAL A 310 5.42 -14.98 15.49
C VAL A 310 5.64 -16.17 14.56
N HIS A 311 6.49 -16.04 13.55
CA HIS A 311 6.76 -17.14 12.60
C HIS A 311 7.82 -18.16 13.07
N SER A 312 8.47 -17.97 14.24
CA SER A 312 9.52 -18.86 14.73
C SER A 312 9.00 -19.92 15.70
N ARG A 313 9.19 -21.22 15.39
CA ARG A 313 8.87 -22.35 16.30
C ARG A 313 9.62 -22.29 17.63
N ALA A 314 10.81 -21.68 17.63
CA ALA A 314 11.66 -21.60 18.82
C ALA A 314 11.19 -20.53 19.82
N VAL A 315 10.30 -19.63 19.41
CA VAL A 315 9.83 -18.53 20.25
C VAL A 315 8.44 -18.86 20.79
N SER A 316 8.34 -18.88 22.12
CA SER A 316 7.13 -19.22 22.88
C SER A 316 6.92 -18.30 24.09
N ASP A 317 7.48 -17.09 24.08
CA ASP A 317 7.17 -16.09 25.10
C ASP A 317 5.67 -15.71 25.04
N GLU A 318 5.14 -15.26 26.17
CA GLU A 318 3.72 -14.94 26.34
C GLU A 318 3.23 -13.92 25.32
N GLY A 319 4.03 -12.88 25.02
CA GLY A 319 3.68 -11.86 24.03
C GLY A 319 3.55 -12.43 22.62
N THR A 320 4.50 -13.26 22.20
CA THR A 320 4.43 -13.95 20.90
C THR A 320 3.27 -14.93 20.81
N LEU A 321 2.99 -15.70 21.88
CA LEU A 321 1.85 -16.62 21.92
C LEU A 321 0.51 -15.87 21.85
N GLU A 322 0.40 -14.73 22.52
CA GLU A 322 -0.81 -13.89 22.48
C GLU A 322 -1.02 -13.30 21.08
N LEU A 323 0.03 -12.82 20.42
CA LEU A 323 -0.04 -12.38 19.02
C LEU A 323 -0.58 -13.49 18.10
N ARG A 324 -0.09 -14.72 18.25
CA ARG A 324 -0.57 -15.89 17.49
C ARG A 324 -2.05 -16.18 17.74
N ARG A 325 -2.47 -16.17 19.01
CA ARG A 325 -3.87 -16.39 19.40
C ARG A 325 -4.79 -15.33 18.80
N LEU A 326 -4.41 -14.06 18.89
CA LEU A 326 -5.17 -12.93 18.37
C LEU A 326 -5.27 -12.94 16.84
N MET A 327 -4.21 -13.34 16.12
CA MET A 327 -4.28 -13.54 14.67
C MET A 327 -5.36 -14.56 14.29
N ALA A 328 -5.37 -15.71 14.96
CA ALA A 328 -6.37 -16.75 14.71
C ALA A 328 -7.79 -16.28 15.06
N GLU A 329 -7.95 -15.50 16.12
CA GLU A 329 -9.23 -14.92 16.51
C GLU A 329 -9.75 -13.90 15.48
N ILE A 330 -8.89 -12.99 15.02
CA ILE A 330 -9.22 -12.01 13.97
C ILE A 330 -9.64 -12.73 12.69
N ASP A 331 -8.88 -13.74 12.26
CA ASP A 331 -9.17 -14.48 11.04
C ASP A 331 -10.50 -15.24 11.12
N ARG A 332 -10.79 -15.86 12.26
CA ARG A 332 -12.08 -16.50 12.51
C ARG A 332 -13.22 -15.50 12.36
N GLU A 333 -13.16 -14.37 13.07
CA GLU A 333 -14.22 -13.35 13.07
C GLU A 333 -14.41 -12.70 11.69
N VAL A 334 -13.31 -12.43 10.96
CA VAL A 334 -13.39 -11.91 9.59
C VAL A 334 -13.96 -12.95 8.63
N ALA A 335 -13.62 -14.23 8.76
CA ALA A 335 -14.20 -15.29 7.91
C ALA A 335 -15.71 -15.41 8.05
N LEU A 336 -16.25 -15.27 9.27
CA LEU A 336 -17.69 -15.29 9.54
C LEU A 336 -18.42 -14.24 8.70
N THR A 337 -17.82 -13.05 8.51
CA THR A 337 -18.45 -11.97 7.73
C THR A 337 -18.61 -12.33 6.26
N TYR A 338 -17.67 -13.09 5.70
CA TYR A 338 -17.70 -13.61 4.33
C TYR A 338 -18.54 -14.88 4.20
N GLY A 339 -18.97 -15.50 5.30
CA GLY A 339 -19.66 -16.80 5.29
C GLY A 339 -18.72 -17.97 5.01
N TRP A 340 -17.44 -17.83 5.38
CA TRP A 340 -16.37 -18.80 5.08
C TRP A 340 -16.01 -19.69 6.28
N GLU A 341 -17.00 -20.01 7.11
CA GLU A 341 -16.82 -20.77 8.36
C GLU A 341 -16.29 -22.18 8.13
N ALA A 342 -16.59 -22.75 6.95
CA ALA A 342 -16.14 -24.08 6.54
C ALA A 342 -14.71 -24.09 5.96
N ASN A 343 -14.04 -22.93 5.85
CA ASN A 343 -12.65 -22.92 5.43
C ASN A 343 -11.76 -23.44 6.57
N ASP A 344 -10.71 -24.18 6.19
CA ASP A 344 -9.66 -24.53 7.13
C ASP A 344 -8.86 -23.26 7.48
N LEU A 345 -9.18 -22.69 8.65
CA LEU A 345 -8.55 -21.50 9.19
C LEU A 345 -7.58 -21.81 10.33
N ALA A 346 -7.19 -23.09 10.45
CA ALA A 346 -6.21 -23.51 11.44
C ALA A 346 -4.90 -22.76 11.23
N HIS A 347 -4.36 -22.24 12.33
CA HIS A 347 -3.07 -21.58 12.35
C HIS A 347 -2.01 -22.55 12.86
N GLU A 348 -1.12 -22.96 11.96
CA GLU A 348 -0.05 -23.89 12.26
C GLU A 348 1.27 -23.39 11.67
N PHE A 349 2.36 -24.11 11.94
CA PHE A 349 3.66 -23.82 11.35
C PHE A 349 3.85 -24.62 10.07
N HIS A 350 3.88 -23.91 8.96
CA HIS A 350 4.11 -24.48 7.63
C HIS A 350 5.50 -24.12 7.12
N GLU A 351 6.12 -25.02 6.40
CA GLU A 351 7.34 -24.75 5.64
C GLU A 351 6.94 -24.35 4.23
N GLU A 352 7.42 -23.20 3.78
CA GLU A 352 7.20 -22.70 2.42
C GLU A 352 8.52 -22.17 1.85
N PRO A 353 8.75 -22.27 0.54
CA PRO A 353 9.88 -21.61 -0.08
C PRO A 353 9.68 -20.09 -0.03
N ASP A 354 10.71 -19.36 0.37
CA ASP A 354 10.79 -17.92 0.16
C ASP A 354 11.06 -17.59 -1.32
N PRO A 355 11.07 -16.29 -1.72
CA PRO A 355 11.38 -15.91 -3.10
C PRO A 355 12.75 -16.36 -3.60
N GLU A 356 13.69 -16.68 -2.70
CA GLU A 356 15.02 -17.20 -3.00
C GLU A 356 15.03 -18.74 -3.13
N GLY A 357 13.91 -19.39 -2.85
CA GLY A 357 13.75 -20.85 -2.87
C GLY A 357 14.21 -21.54 -1.57
N SER A 358 14.59 -20.78 -0.54
CA SER A 358 14.95 -21.33 0.77
C SER A 358 13.69 -21.65 1.56
N LEU A 359 13.66 -22.81 2.22
CA LEU A 359 12.53 -23.16 3.08
C LEU A 359 12.51 -22.26 4.32
N VAL A 360 11.42 -21.52 4.47
CA VAL A 360 11.14 -20.67 5.63
C VAL A 360 9.91 -21.18 6.35
N VAL A 361 9.95 -21.12 7.68
CA VAL A 361 8.79 -21.46 8.50
C VAL A 361 7.88 -20.25 8.62
N ARG A 362 6.58 -20.45 8.41
CA ARG A 362 5.54 -19.47 8.69
C ARG A 362 4.49 -20.05 9.61
N TYR A 363 4.19 -19.30 10.67
CA TYR A 363 2.95 -19.45 11.41
C TYR A 363 1.79 -18.75 10.69
N GLY A 364 0.66 -19.44 10.51
CA GLY A 364 -0.55 -18.88 9.92
C GLY A 364 -1.37 -19.93 9.18
N LEU A 365 -2.24 -19.46 8.28
CA LEU A 365 -2.99 -20.33 7.37
C LEU A 365 -2.06 -21.12 6.44
N SER A 366 -2.43 -22.37 6.16
CA SER A 366 -1.75 -23.21 5.17
C SER A 366 -1.73 -22.57 3.78
N HIS A 367 -0.78 -22.97 2.93
CA HIS A 367 -0.74 -22.51 1.53
C HIS A 367 -2.07 -22.78 0.81
N GLN A 368 -2.62 -23.98 0.96
CA GLN A 368 -3.89 -24.36 0.36
C GLN A 368 -5.07 -23.54 0.88
N ALA A 369 -5.10 -23.20 2.18
CA ALA A 369 -6.11 -22.31 2.74
C ALA A 369 -6.00 -20.89 2.16
N ARG A 370 -4.79 -20.34 2.07
CA ARG A 370 -4.54 -19.01 1.46
C ARG A 370 -4.96 -18.97 -0.01
N ASP A 371 -4.69 -20.01 -0.79
CA ASP A 371 -5.11 -20.09 -2.19
C ASP A 371 -6.63 -20.14 -2.34
N ARG A 372 -7.33 -20.92 -1.50
CA ARG A 372 -8.80 -20.97 -1.49
C ARG A 372 -9.40 -19.61 -1.13
N VAL A 373 -8.86 -18.94 -0.11
CA VAL A 373 -9.27 -17.59 0.29
C VAL A 373 -9.04 -16.59 -0.83
N LEU A 374 -7.88 -16.63 -1.49
CA LEU A 374 -7.57 -15.74 -2.60
C LEU A 374 -8.53 -15.98 -3.78
N ALA A 375 -8.80 -17.23 -4.14
CA ALA A 375 -9.75 -17.57 -5.20
C ALA A 375 -11.17 -17.07 -4.88
N ALA A 376 -11.61 -17.23 -3.62
CA ALA A 376 -12.92 -16.73 -3.18
C ALA A 376 -13.01 -15.21 -3.22
N LEU A 377 -11.95 -14.49 -2.82
CA LEU A 377 -11.88 -13.02 -2.94
C LEU A 377 -11.92 -12.57 -4.41
N ILE A 378 -11.25 -13.27 -5.32
CA ILE A 378 -11.25 -12.93 -6.75
C ILE A 378 -12.65 -13.09 -7.34
N ALA A 379 -13.32 -14.20 -7.02
CA ALA A 379 -14.71 -14.43 -7.43
C ALA A 379 -15.65 -13.35 -6.87
N LEU A 380 -15.48 -12.95 -5.60
CA LEU A 380 -16.27 -11.91 -4.97
C LEU A 380 -16.03 -10.52 -5.59
N ASN A 381 -14.79 -10.19 -5.94
CA ASN A 381 -14.48 -8.96 -6.67
C ASN A 381 -15.23 -8.94 -8.02
N ARG A 382 -15.17 -10.05 -8.78
CA ARG A 382 -15.89 -10.17 -10.05
C ARG A 382 -17.38 -9.94 -9.88
N GLN A 383 -18.00 -10.68 -8.96
CA GLN A 383 -19.42 -10.58 -8.67
C GLN A 383 -19.84 -9.12 -8.41
N ARG A 384 -19.12 -8.43 -7.53
CA ARG A 384 -19.45 -7.04 -7.17
C ARG A 384 -19.23 -6.06 -8.30
N TYR A 385 -18.18 -6.28 -9.09
CA TYR A 385 -17.94 -5.44 -10.25
C TYR A 385 -19.09 -5.57 -11.25
N ASP A 386 -19.55 -6.79 -11.51
CA ASP A 386 -20.68 -7.07 -12.39
C ASP A 386 -21.97 -6.43 -11.84
N GLU A 387 -22.27 -6.59 -10.54
CA GLU A 387 -23.38 -5.91 -9.85
C GLU A 387 -23.31 -4.37 -9.98
N GLU A 388 -22.12 -3.78 -9.83
CA GLU A 388 -21.92 -2.33 -9.98
C GLU A 388 -22.10 -1.84 -11.43
N GLN A 389 -21.85 -2.69 -12.43
CA GLN A 389 -22.12 -2.38 -13.85
C GLN A 389 -23.61 -2.49 -14.18
N GLU A 390 -24.30 -3.51 -13.65
CA GLU A 390 -25.74 -3.67 -13.84
C GLU A 390 -26.54 -2.54 -13.17
N ALA A 391 -26.12 -2.11 -11.98
CA ALA A 391 -26.73 -0.98 -11.27
C ALA A 391 -26.34 0.39 -11.88
N ALA A 392 -25.38 0.45 -12.81
CA ALA A 392 -25.00 1.70 -13.43
C ALA A 392 -26.06 2.13 -14.45
N PRO A 393 -26.57 3.38 -14.39
CA PRO A 393 -27.51 3.87 -15.39
C PRO A 393 -26.87 3.81 -16.78
N ALA A 394 -27.62 3.34 -17.77
CA ALA A 394 -27.15 3.20 -19.16
C ALA A 394 -26.50 4.50 -19.65
N THR A 395 -25.18 4.55 -19.67
CA THR A 395 -24.46 5.69 -20.20
C THR A 395 -24.67 5.74 -21.71
N LYS A 396 -25.34 6.78 -22.20
CA LYS A 396 -25.33 7.12 -23.63
C LYS A 396 -23.88 7.12 -24.12
N PRO A 397 -23.58 6.50 -25.27
CA PRO A 397 -22.21 6.41 -25.76
C PRO A 397 -21.61 7.81 -25.84
N ARG A 398 -20.50 7.99 -25.12
CA ARG A 398 -19.73 9.23 -25.14
C ARG A 398 -19.14 9.34 -26.55
N ALA A 399 -19.68 10.24 -27.37
CA ALA A 399 -19.15 10.52 -28.70
C ALA A 399 -17.64 10.75 -28.58
N SER A 400 -16.87 9.88 -29.23
CA SER A 400 -15.44 10.06 -29.34
C SER A 400 -15.21 11.39 -30.04
N LYS A 401 -14.63 12.37 -29.33
CA LYS A 401 -14.06 13.53 -30.00
C LYS A 401 -12.88 13.02 -30.81
N GLY A 402 -13.16 12.70 -32.08
CA GLY A 402 -12.17 12.45 -33.09
C GLY A 402 -11.16 13.59 -33.08
N ARG A 403 -9.92 13.25 -32.78
CA ARG A 403 -8.78 14.16 -32.88
C ARG A 403 -8.62 14.46 -34.37
N SER A 404 -9.19 15.55 -34.85
CA SER A 404 -8.97 16.03 -36.21
C SER A 404 -7.47 16.25 -36.39
N LYS A 405 -6.84 15.41 -37.23
CA LYS A 405 -5.47 15.61 -37.68
C LYS A 405 -5.43 16.97 -38.40
N ALA A 406 -4.67 17.91 -37.84
CA ALA A 406 -4.28 19.10 -38.57
C ALA A 406 -3.46 18.68 -39.79
N VAL A 407 -3.93 19.05 -40.98
CA VAL A 407 -3.21 18.93 -42.25
C VAL A 407 -2.00 19.87 -42.19
N PRO A 408 -0.78 19.44 -42.53
CA PRO A 408 0.37 20.35 -42.60
C PRO A 408 0.19 21.29 -43.79
N ALA A 409 0.32 22.59 -43.55
CA ALA A 409 0.39 23.60 -44.60
C ALA A 409 1.60 23.36 -45.50
N GLY A 410 1.36 23.37 -46.82
CA GLY A 410 2.31 23.03 -47.87
C GLY A 410 3.58 23.87 -47.88
N GLN A 411 4.69 23.19 -48.19
CA GLN A 411 5.93 23.81 -48.61
C GLN A 411 5.74 24.40 -50.02
N SER A 412 6.09 25.68 -50.17
CA SER A 412 6.17 26.37 -51.45
C SER A 412 7.32 25.78 -52.28
N THR A 413 6.98 25.19 -53.42
CA THR A 413 7.92 24.96 -54.53
C THR A 413 8.22 26.30 -55.20
N LEU A 414 9.46 26.77 -55.07
CA LEU A 414 10.07 27.72 -55.99
C LEU A 414 10.45 26.96 -57.26
N ALA A 415 9.84 27.36 -58.38
CA ALA A 415 10.22 26.92 -59.71
C ALA A 415 11.48 27.66 -60.17
N LEU A 416 12.36 26.95 -60.85
CA LEU A 416 13.24 27.53 -61.87
C LEU A 416 13.44 26.48 -62.97
N ALA A 417 13.25 26.93 -64.21
CA ALA A 417 14.01 26.45 -65.35
C ALA A 417 15.50 26.79 -65.15
#